data_AF-A0A9X3XY87-F1
#
_entry.id   AF-A0A9X3XY87-F1
#
_cell.length_a   1.000
_cell.length_b   1.000
_cell.length_c   1.000
_cell.angle_alpha   90.00
_cell.angle_beta   90.00
_cell.angle_gamma   90.00
#
_symmetry.space_group_name_H-M   'P 1'
#
loop_
_entity.id
_entity.type
_entity.pdbx_description
1 polymer ?
#
loop_
_entity_poly.entity_id
_entity_poly.type
_entity_poly.pdbx_seq_one_letter_code
_entity_poly.pdbx_strand_id
1 'polypeptide(L)'
;LMPKERKENKVLYAGSDEWINSRTGEVITANQIIKKTDRNGFMITYLSAIINLIESLGNRKMQVVKYILDNMDKSTNTLIITNRELAKKSNVSLDTVSKTLIILKKAKIITTRTGAIMISPELVHKGNKSKEQYLLTKFQEFDDEEK
;
A
#
# COMPACT_ATOMS: atom_id res chain seq x y z
N LEU A 1 25.98 15.12 -17.47
CA LEU A 1 24.68 15.31 -18.16
C LEU A 1 23.69 14.28 -17.61
N MET A 2 22.71 14.69 -16.82
CA MET A 2 21.63 13.76 -16.41
C MET A 2 20.72 13.47 -17.61
N PRO A 3 20.29 12.22 -17.84
CA PRO A 3 19.33 11.92 -18.90
C PRO A 3 17.97 12.51 -18.52
N LYS A 4 17.38 13.29 -19.43
CA LYS A 4 15.99 13.75 -19.32
C LYS A 4 15.08 12.54 -19.47
N GLU A 5 14.41 12.13 -18.39
CA GLU A 5 13.29 11.18 -18.46
C GLU A 5 12.22 11.71 -19.41
N ARG A 6 11.94 10.96 -20.48
CA ARG A 6 10.74 11.17 -21.31
C ARG A 6 9.53 10.69 -20.50
N LYS A 7 8.76 11.62 -19.94
CA LYS A 7 7.43 11.31 -19.42
C LYS A 7 6.52 10.99 -20.62
N GLU A 8 6.09 9.74 -20.75
CA GLU A 8 5.03 9.39 -21.70
C GLU A 8 3.75 10.16 -21.35
N ASN A 9 3.19 10.88 -22.31
CA ASN A 9 1.93 11.60 -22.15
C ASN A 9 0.79 10.59 -22.00
N LYS A 10 0.16 10.54 -20.81
CA LYS A 10 -0.98 9.66 -20.48
C LYS A 10 -2.30 9.99 -21.17
N VAL A 11 -2.29 11.02 -22.01
CA VAL A 11 -3.45 11.46 -22.78
C VAL A 11 -3.34 10.86 -24.17
N LEU A 12 -4.19 9.88 -24.46
CA LEU A 12 -4.44 9.46 -25.84
C LEU A 12 -5.46 10.46 -26.39
N TYR A 13 -5.00 11.40 -27.21
CA TYR A 13 -5.89 12.25 -27.99
C TYR A 13 -6.56 11.37 -29.05
N ALA A 14 -7.88 11.23 -28.99
CA ALA A 14 -8.62 10.34 -29.89
C ALA A 14 -9.21 11.08 -31.11
N GLY A 15 -8.95 12.39 -31.27
CA GLY A 15 -9.52 13.20 -32.34
C GLY A 15 -10.79 13.95 -31.92
N SER A 16 -11.40 14.63 -32.89
CA SER A 16 -12.74 15.21 -32.79
C SER A 16 -13.78 14.20 -33.25
N ASP A 17 -14.87 14.06 -32.51
CA ASP A 17 -16.00 13.19 -32.87
C ASP A 17 -17.32 13.97 -32.86
N GLU A 18 -18.28 13.55 -33.66
CA GLU A 18 -19.59 14.22 -33.78
C GLU A 18 -20.63 13.56 -32.87
N TRP A 19 -21.26 14.39 -32.03
CA TRP A 19 -22.28 13.96 -31.09
C TRP A 19 -23.63 14.53 -31.50
N ILE A 20 -24.62 13.66 -31.64
CA ILE A 20 -25.97 14.08 -32.00
C ILE A 20 -26.83 14.12 -30.74
N ASN A 21 -27.39 15.29 -30.43
CA ASN A 21 -28.39 15.42 -29.38
C ASN A 21 -29.69 14.75 -29.84
N SER A 22 -30.02 13.59 -29.29
CA SER A 22 -31.18 12.80 -29.70
C SER A 22 -32.53 13.49 -29.47
N ARG A 23 -32.59 14.56 -28.65
CA ARG A 23 -33.81 15.32 -28.37
C ARG A 23 -34.00 16.51 -29.32
N THR A 24 -32.92 17.15 -29.77
CA THR A 24 -32.99 18.39 -30.59
C THR A 24 -32.49 18.19 -32.02
N GLY A 25 -31.79 17.09 -32.31
CA GLY A 25 -31.16 16.81 -33.60
C GLY A 25 -29.88 17.61 -33.86
N GLU A 26 -29.44 18.43 -32.92
CA GLU A 26 -28.23 19.24 -33.05
C GLU A 26 -26.97 18.37 -33.02
N VAL A 27 -26.05 18.63 -33.94
CA VAL A 27 -24.76 17.96 -34.03
C VAL A 27 -23.68 18.85 -33.42
N ILE A 28 -22.92 18.31 -32.47
CA ILE A 28 -21.82 19.00 -31.80
C ILE A 28 -20.53 18.23 -32.06
N THR A 29 -19.54 18.90 -32.63
CA THR A 29 -18.17 18.37 -32.74
C THR A 29 -17.44 18.56 -31.42
N ALA A 30 -17.02 17.48 -30.77
CA ALA A 30 -16.31 17.53 -29.50
C ALA A 30 -14.97 16.78 -29.58
N ASN A 31 -13.93 17.37 -28.99
CA ASN A 31 -12.62 16.72 -28.88
C ASN A 31 -12.68 15.61 -27.81
N GLN A 32 -12.43 14.37 -28.21
CA GLN A 32 -12.34 13.25 -27.29
C GLN A 32 -10.93 13.15 -26.69
N ILE A 33 -10.86 13.28 -25.36
CA ILE A 33 -9.64 13.13 -24.58
C ILE A 33 -9.74 11.82 -23.79
N ILE A 34 -9.08 10.76 -24.25
CA ILE A 34 -9.00 9.49 -23.51
C ILE A 34 -7.84 9.59 -22.54
N LYS A 35 -8.15 9.79 -21.26
CA LYS A 35 -7.17 9.67 -20.17
C LYS A 35 -7.11 8.22 -19.72
N LYS A 36 -5.94 7.58 -19.80
CA LYS A 36 -5.70 6.36 -19.01
C LYS A 36 -5.73 6.77 -17.54
N THR A 37 -6.84 6.51 -16.86
CA THR A 37 -6.89 6.59 -15.40
C THR A 37 -6.03 5.44 -14.88
N ASP A 38 -4.85 5.77 -14.37
CA ASP A 38 -4.07 4.79 -13.63
C ASP A 38 -4.90 4.27 -12.45
N ARG A 39 -4.62 3.05 -11.97
CA ARG A 39 -5.08 2.56 -10.65
C ARG A 39 -4.50 3.36 -9.47
N ASN A 40 -4.15 4.64 -9.66
CA ASN A 40 -3.59 5.50 -8.63
C ASN A 40 -4.67 5.79 -7.60
N GLY A 41 -4.59 5.13 -6.45
CA GLY A 41 -5.48 5.38 -5.32
C GLY A 41 -5.99 4.13 -4.62
N PHE A 42 -5.99 2.99 -5.32
CA PHE A 42 -6.40 1.72 -4.73
C PHE A 42 -5.29 1.09 -3.90
N MET A 43 -5.70 0.45 -2.82
CA MET A 43 -4.85 -0.43 -2.04
C MET A 43 -4.94 -1.83 -2.65
N ILE A 44 -3.80 -2.35 -3.11
CA ILE A 44 -3.67 -3.74 -3.57
C ILE A 44 -3.34 -4.58 -2.34
N THR A 45 -4.09 -5.66 -2.13
CA THR A 45 -3.90 -6.59 -1.01
C THR A 45 -3.84 -8.01 -1.54
N TYR A 46 -2.91 -8.80 -1.03
CA TYR A 46 -2.74 -10.19 -1.43
C TYR A 46 -3.49 -11.11 -0.47
N LEU A 47 -4.64 -11.64 -0.92
CA LEU A 47 -5.56 -12.40 -0.07
C LEU A 47 -4.92 -13.67 0.53
N SER A 48 -4.07 -14.37 -0.22
CA SER A 48 -3.36 -15.55 0.27
C SER A 48 -2.47 -15.24 1.48
N ALA A 49 -1.76 -14.12 1.45
CA ALA A 49 -0.93 -13.67 2.57
C ALA A 49 -1.79 -13.32 3.81
N ILE A 50 -2.98 -12.74 3.60
CA ILE A 50 -3.93 -12.45 4.68
C ILE A 50 -4.52 -13.73 5.29
N ILE A 51 -4.88 -14.72 4.48
CA ILE A 51 -5.41 -16.00 4.97
C ILE A 51 -4.36 -16.72 5.83
N ASN A 52 -3.12 -16.82 5.33
CA ASN A 52 -2.01 -17.41 6.09
C ASN A 52 -1.76 -16.67 7.42
N LEU A 53 -1.97 -15.35 7.45
CA LEU A 53 -1.85 -14.55 8.65
C LEU A 53 -2.95 -14.87 9.67
N ILE A 54 -4.18 -15.05 9.21
CA ILE A 54 -5.33 -15.39 10.08
C ILE A 54 -5.16 -16.78 10.67
N GLU A 55 -4.76 -17.78 9.87
CA GLU A 55 -4.56 -19.16 10.32
C GLU A 55 -3.45 -19.27 11.38
N SER A 56 -2.41 -18.43 11.28
CA SER A 56 -1.26 -18.48 12.19
C SER A 56 -1.46 -17.71 13.51
N LEU A 57 -2.50 -16.87 13.64
CA LEU A 57 -2.66 -15.94 14.76
C LEU A 57 -4.00 -16.10 15.50
N GLY A 58 -3.91 -16.23 16.83
CA GLY A 58 -5.09 -16.14 17.71
C GLY A 58 -5.60 -14.70 17.91
N ASN A 59 -6.82 -14.57 18.46
CA ASN A 59 -7.57 -13.31 18.58
C ASN A 59 -6.75 -12.12 19.14
N ARG A 60 -6.00 -12.31 20.23
CA ARG A 60 -5.20 -11.22 20.83
C ARG A 60 -4.08 -10.73 19.91
N LYS A 61 -3.45 -11.61 19.15
CA LYS A 61 -2.39 -11.22 18.19
C LYS A 61 -3.00 -10.51 16.98
N MET A 62 -4.20 -10.93 16.56
CA MET A 62 -4.95 -10.24 15.51
C MET A 62 -5.35 -8.81 15.90
N GLN A 63 -5.57 -8.50 17.18
CA GLN A 63 -5.78 -7.12 17.63
C GLN A 63 -4.56 -6.22 17.36
N VAL A 64 -3.35 -6.75 17.52
CA VAL A 64 -2.10 -6.03 17.20
C VAL A 64 -2.00 -5.80 15.69
N VAL A 65 -2.22 -6.85 14.89
CA VAL A 65 -2.22 -6.74 13.42
C VAL A 65 -3.23 -5.71 12.93
N LYS A 66 -4.46 -5.77 13.45
CA LYS A 66 -5.53 -4.82 13.14
C LYS A 66 -5.08 -3.40 13.42
N TYR A 67 -4.54 -3.13 14.61
CA TYR A 67 -4.06 -1.80 14.96
C TYR A 67 -2.98 -1.30 13.99
N ILE A 68 -2.03 -2.17 13.62
CA ILE A 68 -0.96 -1.83 12.67
C ILE A 68 -1.54 -1.41 11.32
N LEU A 69 -2.43 -2.23 10.73
CA LEU A 69 -3.01 -1.97 9.41
C LEU A 69 -3.93 -0.73 9.40
N ASP A 70 -4.66 -0.48 10.49
CA ASP A 70 -5.58 0.65 10.60
C ASP A 70 -4.83 1.99 10.74
N ASN A 71 -3.60 1.98 11.28
CA ASN A 71 -2.87 3.20 11.66
C ASN A 71 -1.57 3.44 10.86
N MET A 72 -1.15 2.50 10.01
CA MET A 72 0.01 2.71 9.13
C MET A 72 -0.25 3.81 8.09
N ASP A 73 0.79 4.55 7.73
CA ASP A 73 0.76 5.43 6.58
C ASP A 73 0.74 4.58 5.30
N LYS A 74 -0.38 4.67 4.56
CA LYS A 74 -0.65 3.90 3.34
C LYS A 74 0.30 4.24 2.18
N SER A 75 1.03 5.35 2.26
CA SER A 75 1.96 5.80 1.21
C SER A 75 3.38 5.29 1.40
N THR A 76 3.76 5.01 2.64
CA THR A 76 5.08 4.54 3.05
C THR A 76 5.06 3.11 3.60
N ASN A 77 3.88 2.57 3.87
CA ASN A 77 3.67 1.31 4.58
C ASN A 77 4.28 1.27 5.97
N THR A 78 4.40 2.41 6.64
CA THR A 78 5.08 2.50 7.93
C THR A 78 4.13 2.96 9.02
N LEU A 79 4.28 2.37 10.21
CA LEU A 79 3.67 2.84 11.45
C LEU A 79 4.80 3.27 12.40
N ILE A 80 4.78 4.53 12.83
CA ILE A 80 5.68 5.05 13.86
C ILE A 80 5.03 4.83 15.22
N ILE A 81 5.54 3.85 15.97
CA ILE A 81 5.03 3.47 17.29
C ILE A 81 6.07 2.66 18.07
N THR A 82 6.12 2.82 19.39
CA THR A 82 6.88 1.93 20.26
C THR A 82 6.06 0.69 20.67
N ASN A 83 6.72 -0.41 21.05
CA ASN A 83 6.02 -1.63 21.49
C ASN A 83 5.11 -1.39 22.71
N ARG A 84 5.47 -0.45 23.60
CA ARG A 84 4.65 -0.09 24.78
C ARG A 84 3.38 0.66 24.38
N GLU A 85 3.49 1.62 23.47
CA GLU A 85 2.33 2.33 22.93
C GLU A 85 1.44 1.38 22.14
N LEU A 86 2.03 0.51 21.34
CA LEU A 86 1.29 -0.50 20.57
C LEU A 86 0.51 -1.44 21.49
N ALA A 87 1.10 -1.87 22.60
CA ALA A 87 0.43 -2.69 23.61
C ALA A 87 -0.77 -1.97 24.22
N LYS A 88 -0.59 -0.70 24.63
CA LYS A 88 -1.65 0.13 25.20
C LYS A 88 -2.79 0.37 24.20
N LYS A 89 -2.47 0.75 22.97
CA LYS A 89 -3.46 1.09 21.94
C LYS A 89 -4.18 -0.14 21.37
N SER A 90 -3.53 -1.29 21.34
CA SER A 90 -4.14 -2.56 20.93
C SER A 90 -4.85 -3.30 22.07
N ASN A 91 -4.80 -2.78 23.30
CA ASN A 91 -5.36 -3.38 24.52
C ASN A 91 -4.85 -4.82 24.78
N VAL A 92 -3.54 -5.04 24.60
CA VAL A 92 -2.89 -6.31 24.87
C VAL A 92 -1.62 -6.14 25.71
N SER A 93 -1.10 -7.25 26.25
CA SER A 93 0.17 -7.21 26.97
C SER A 93 1.35 -6.93 26.03
N LEU A 94 2.41 -6.33 26.58
CA LEU A 94 3.66 -6.12 25.85
C LEU A 94 4.24 -7.45 25.32
N ASP A 95 4.11 -8.53 26.10
CA ASP A 95 4.50 -9.88 25.68
C ASP A 95 3.74 -10.35 24.42
N THR A 96 2.43 -10.08 24.35
CA THR A 96 1.62 -10.40 23.17
C THR A 96 2.11 -9.62 21.95
N VAL A 97 2.43 -8.33 22.12
CA VAL A 97 3.00 -7.50 21.04
C VAL A 97 4.31 -8.09 20.56
N SER A 98 5.28 -8.32 21.46
CA SER A 98 6.60 -8.85 21.12
C SER A 98 6.51 -10.18 20.37
N LYS A 99 5.69 -11.13 20.88
CA LYS A 99 5.48 -12.42 20.22
C LYS A 99 4.82 -12.27 18.85
N THR A 100 3.90 -11.33 18.69
CA THR A 100 3.24 -11.07 17.41
C THR A 100 4.23 -10.50 16.40
N LEU A 101 5.03 -9.49 16.78
CA LEU A 101 6.02 -8.89 15.89
C LEU A 101 7.08 -9.91 15.44
N ILE A 102 7.51 -10.83 16.33
CA ILE A 102 8.43 -11.92 15.96
C ILE A 102 7.81 -12.85 14.92
N ILE A 103 6.53 -13.23 15.08
CA ILE A 103 5.83 -14.09 14.12
C ILE A 103 5.72 -13.40 12.75
N LEU A 104 5.32 -12.13 12.76
CA LEU A 104 5.18 -11.33 11.55
C LEU A 104 6.52 -11.11 10.83
N LYS A 105 7.61 -10.86 11.57
CA LYS A 105 8.96 -10.71 11.01
C LYS A 105 9.45 -12.01 10.39
N LYS A 106 9.25 -13.15 11.07
CA LYS A 106 9.58 -14.49 10.52
C LYS A 106 8.80 -14.82 9.24
N ALA A 107 7.54 -14.39 9.17
CA ALA A 107 6.71 -14.54 7.98
C ALA A 107 7.02 -13.53 6.86
N LYS A 108 8.00 -12.64 7.04
CA LYS A 108 8.35 -11.53 6.12
C LYS A 108 7.17 -10.57 5.84
N ILE A 109 6.22 -10.50 6.76
CA ILE A 109 5.04 -9.63 6.65
C ILE A 109 5.39 -8.22 7.12
N ILE A 110 6.28 -8.09 8.10
CA ILE A 110 6.78 -6.82 8.58
C ILE A 110 8.29 -6.84 8.74
N THR A 111 8.88 -5.66 8.79
CA THR A 111 10.17 -5.41 9.43
C THR A 111 9.99 -4.32 10.48
N THR A 112 10.91 -4.25 11.43
CA THR A 112 10.83 -3.35 12.59
C THR A 112 12.16 -2.64 12.80
N ARG A 113 12.10 -1.47 13.40
CA ARG A 113 13.22 -0.76 14.02
C ARG A 113 12.74 -0.09 15.30
N THR A 114 13.64 0.50 16.07
CA THR A 114 13.26 1.26 17.26
C THR A 114 12.22 2.34 16.90
N GLY A 115 11.00 2.17 17.40
CA GLY A 115 9.90 3.13 17.21
C GLY A 115 9.20 3.09 15.86
N ALA A 116 9.50 2.12 14.97
CA ALA A 116 8.81 2.03 13.69
C ALA A 116 8.65 0.59 13.20
N ILE A 117 7.53 0.34 12.51
CA ILE A 117 7.16 -0.94 11.90
C ILE A 117 6.84 -0.66 10.44
N MET A 118 7.47 -1.37 9.50
CA MET A 118 7.13 -1.30 8.09
C MET A 118 6.46 -2.60 7.64
N ILE A 119 5.34 -2.48 6.92
CA ILE A 119 4.57 -3.60 6.39
C ILE A 119 5.05 -3.92 4.97
N SER A 120 5.23 -5.21 4.69
CA SER A 120 5.67 -5.68 3.38
C SER A 120 4.66 -5.30 2.28
N PRO A 121 5.11 -4.72 1.16
CA PRO A 121 4.27 -4.49 -0.02
C PRO A 121 3.68 -5.76 -0.62
N GLU A 122 4.27 -6.93 -0.33
CA GLU A 122 3.74 -8.25 -0.69
C GLU A 122 2.49 -8.62 0.11
N LEU A 123 2.20 -7.93 1.22
CA LEU A 123 0.91 -8.03 1.90
C LEU A 123 -0.06 -7.01 1.32
N VAL A 124 0.36 -5.74 1.33
CA VAL A 124 -0.50 -4.60 1.01
C VAL A 124 0.31 -3.42 0.52
N HIS A 125 -0.14 -2.73 -0.53
CA HIS A 125 0.47 -1.45 -0.94
C HIS A 125 -0.54 -0.56 -1.68
N LYS A 126 -0.29 0.75 -1.68
CA LYS A 126 -1.05 1.71 -2.48
C LYS A 126 -0.21 2.24 -3.63
N GLY A 127 -0.69 2.09 -4.86
CA GLY A 127 -0.04 2.66 -6.04
C GLY A 127 0.08 1.68 -7.21
N ASN A 128 0.96 2.02 -8.14
CA ASN A 128 1.27 1.20 -9.31
C ASN A 128 2.49 0.30 -9.04
N LYS A 129 2.84 -0.55 -10.02
CA LYS A 129 3.97 -1.49 -9.95
C LYS A 129 5.31 -0.81 -9.61
N SER A 130 5.55 0.40 -10.11
CA SER A 130 6.76 1.16 -9.79
C SER A 130 6.81 1.55 -8.31
N LYS A 131 5.66 1.95 -7.74
CA LYS A 131 5.55 2.26 -6.32
C LYS A 131 5.71 1.01 -5.45
N GLU A 132 5.16 -0.12 -5.87
CA GLU A 132 5.36 -1.41 -5.21
C GLU A 132 6.85 -1.79 -5.16
N GLN A 133 7.55 -1.75 -6.30
CA GLN A 133 8.99 -2.02 -6.36
C GLN A 133 9.80 -1.08 -5.46
N TYR A 134 9.48 0.22 -5.48
CA TYR A 134 10.12 1.18 -4.58
C TYR A 134 9.94 0.82 -3.11
N LEU A 135 8.73 0.44 -2.70
CA LEU A 135 8.47 0.05 -1.31
C LEU A 135 9.15 -1.28 -0.95
N LEU A 136 9.30 -2.22 -1.89
CA LEU A 136 10.02 -3.49 -1.65
C LEU A 136 11.50 -3.24 -1.39
N THR A 137 12.14 -2.37 -2.17
CA THR A 137 13.52 -1.96 -1.90
C THR A 137 13.64 -1.30 -0.53
N LYS A 138 12.72 -0.39 -0.19
CA LYS A 138 12.70 0.25 1.14
C LYS A 138 12.50 -0.76 2.27
N PHE A 139 11.67 -1.78 2.07
CA PHE A 139 11.45 -2.84 3.06
C PHE A 139 12.71 -3.66 3.33
N GLN A 140 13.52 -3.94 2.30
CA GLN A 140 14.80 -4.63 2.44
C GLN A 140 15.82 -3.76 3.19
N GLU A 141 16.00 -2.50 2.76
CA GLU A 141 16.86 -1.54 3.44
C GLU A 141 16.47 -1.36 4.91
N PHE A 142 15.17 -1.43 5.21
CA PHE A 142 14.67 -1.21 6.56
C PHE A 142 15.06 -2.32 7.54
N ASP A 143 15.26 -3.55 7.08
CA ASP A 143 15.75 -4.69 7.88
C ASP A 143 17.28 -4.68 8.02
N ASP A 144 18.01 -4.20 7.02
CA ASP A 144 19.48 -4.21 7.03
C ASP A 144 20.10 -3.14 7.95
N GLU A 145 19.39 -2.04 8.24
CA GLU A 145 19.84 -1.02 9.21
C GLU A 145 19.85 -1.52 10.68
N GLU A 146 19.32 -2.71 10.99
CA GLU A 146 19.38 -3.34 12.32
C GLU A 146 20.57 -4.32 12.50
N LYS A 147 21.32 -4.65 11.44
CA LYS A 147 22.50 -5.53 11.51
C LYS A 147 23.78 -4.75 11.76
#